data_AF-A0A178UIQ0-F1
#
_entry.id   AF-A0A178UIQ0-F1
#
_cell.length_a   1.000
_cell.length_b   1.000
_cell.length_c   1.000
_cell.angle_alpha   90.00
_cell.angle_beta   90.00
_cell.angle_gamma   90.00
#
_symmetry.space_group_name_H-M   'P 1'
#
loop_
_entity.id
_entity.type
_entity.pdbx_description
1 polymer ?
#
loop_
_entity_poly.entity_id
_entity_poly.type
_entity_poly.pdbx_seq_one_letter_code
_entity_poly.pdbx_strand_id
1 'polypeptide(L)'
;MDVSKREFVPPPKVDSSVIRITPKEIIPDVNVQEWLAFTRTCFGKKNKTLGSMFRQKKKVMELQSLSAGRHGSNVEVMNQTGGDSDSDVEEDGKDDLLCLDTDASMFKERVIEILRTNGFEEKRPSKLSHRELLHLLSLFNQAGIFFHDITSLQMDLHE
;
A
#
# COMPACT_ATOMS: atom_id res chain seq x y z
N MET A 1 5.74 22.33 -21.34
CA MET A 1 5.32 23.71 -21.68
C MET A 1 5.02 24.38 -20.35
N ASP A 2 5.97 25.17 -19.86
CA ASP A 2 5.81 25.88 -18.59
C ASP A 2 5.29 27.28 -18.88
N VAL A 3 4.30 27.70 -18.11
CA VAL A 3 3.58 28.97 -18.21
C VAL A 3 3.90 29.78 -16.97
N SER A 4 4.57 30.92 -17.16
CA SER A 4 4.94 31.77 -16.02
C SER A 4 3.69 32.34 -15.35
N LYS A 5 3.73 32.47 -14.02
CA LYS A 5 2.69 33.14 -13.23
C LYS A 5 2.35 34.57 -13.68
N ARG A 6 3.27 35.24 -14.41
CA ARG A 6 3.07 36.60 -14.93
C ARG A 6 2.03 36.67 -16.07
N GLU A 7 1.77 35.55 -16.73
CA GLU A 7 0.81 35.44 -17.84
C GLU A 7 -0.66 35.39 -17.36
N PHE A 8 -0.88 35.33 -16.04
CA PHE A 8 -2.20 35.23 -15.43
C PHE A 8 -2.62 36.55 -14.76
N VAL A 9 -3.92 36.82 -14.75
CA VAL A 9 -4.52 37.98 -14.08
C VAL A 9 -5.69 37.50 -13.21
N PRO A 10 -5.61 37.62 -11.87
CA PRO A 10 -4.46 38.06 -11.08
C PRO A 10 -3.30 37.03 -11.08
N PRO A 11 -2.03 37.46 -10.88
CA PRO A 11 -0.89 36.55 -10.88
C PRO A 11 -0.91 35.57 -9.69
N PRO A 12 -0.82 34.24 -9.91
CA PRO A 12 -0.70 33.27 -8.83
C PRO A 12 0.71 33.28 -8.20
N LYS A 13 0.89 32.51 -7.13
CA LYS A 13 2.20 32.41 -6.42
C LYS A 13 3.19 31.48 -7.11
N VAL A 14 2.70 30.53 -7.91
CA VAL A 14 3.47 29.45 -8.53
C VAL A 14 3.31 29.49 -10.04
N ASP A 15 4.33 29.01 -10.76
CA ASP A 15 4.24 28.81 -12.21
C ASP A 15 3.34 27.60 -12.52
N SER A 16 2.82 27.55 -13.74
CA SER A 16 1.92 26.48 -14.22
C SER A 16 2.59 25.67 -15.33
N SER A 17 2.12 24.45 -15.58
CA SER A 17 2.56 23.65 -16.74
C SER A 17 1.35 23.09 -17.47
N VAL A 18 1.39 23.07 -18.80
CA VAL A 18 0.36 22.44 -19.63
C VAL A 18 0.77 21.00 -19.92
N ILE A 19 -0.10 20.06 -19.53
CA ILE A 19 0.07 18.63 -19.82
C ILE A 19 -1.09 18.11 -20.67
N ARG A 20 -0.82 17.07 -21.46
CA ARG A 20 -1.83 16.30 -22.19
C ARG A 20 -1.86 14.89 -21.63
N ILE A 21 -3.01 14.47 -21.11
CA ILE A 21 -3.24 13.10 -20.66
C ILE A 21 -3.99 12.38 -21.78
N THR A 22 -3.49 11.20 -22.17
CA THR A 22 -4.12 10.36 -23.19
C THR A 22 -4.38 8.99 -22.57
N PRO A 23 -5.63 8.49 -22.59
CA PRO A 23 -5.93 7.14 -22.12
C PRO A 23 -5.10 6.11 -22.86
N LYS A 24 -4.60 5.10 -22.15
CA LYS A 24 -3.92 3.97 -22.77
C LYS A 24 -4.96 3.04 -23.39
N GLU A 25 -4.63 2.45 -24.53
CA GLU A 25 -5.49 1.48 -25.21
C GLU A 25 -5.72 0.22 -24.37
N ILE A 26 -4.67 -0.25 -23.69
CA ILE A 26 -4.70 -1.43 -22.83
C ILE A 26 -4.67 -0.96 -21.38
N ILE A 27 -5.79 -1.19 -20.68
CA ILE A 27 -5.92 -0.98 -19.25
C ILE A 27 -5.49 -2.28 -18.57
N PRO A 28 -4.51 -2.26 -17.64
CA PRO A 28 -4.16 -3.45 -16.89
C PRO A 28 -5.38 -3.98 -16.13
N ASP A 29 -5.60 -5.29 -16.20
CA ASP A 29 -6.63 -5.96 -15.40
C ASP A 29 -6.15 -6.03 -13.95
N VAL A 30 -6.39 -4.94 -13.22
CA VAL A 30 -6.05 -4.80 -11.81
C VAL A 30 -7.23 -4.14 -11.10
N ASN A 31 -7.59 -4.69 -9.94
CA ASN A 31 -8.57 -4.03 -9.07
C ASN A 31 -8.00 -2.66 -8.66
N VAL A 32 -8.67 -1.59 -9.08
CA VAL A 32 -8.20 -0.21 -8.87
C VAL A 32 -8.13 0.14 -7.38
N GLN A 33 -9.09 -0.32 -6.57
CA GLN A 33 -9.09 -0.04 -5.12
C GLN A 33 -7.93 -0.74 -4.42
N GLU A 34 -7.71 -2.01 -4.74
CA GLU A 34 -6.56 -2.79 -4.25
C GLU A 34 -5.24 -2.15 -4.66
N TRP A 35 -5.11 -1.74 -5.93
CA TRP A 35 -3.92 -1.04 -6.43
C TRP A 35 -3.67 0.29 -5.72
N LEU A 36 -4.71 1.08 -5.50
CA LEU A 36 -4.60 2.36 -4.79
C LEU A 36 -4.22 2.16 -3.32
N ALA A 37 -4.78 1.16 -2.64
CA ALA A 37 -4.43 0.85 -1.25
C ALA A 37 -2.98 0.35 -1.11
N PHE A 38 -2.56 -0.55 -2.01
CA PHE A 38 -1.18 -1.04 -2.08
C PHE A 38 -0.18 0.10 -2.34
N THR A 39 -0.46 0.96 -3.31
CA THR A 39 0.43 2.08 -3.64
C THR A 39 0.47 3.13 -2.54
N ARG A 40 -0.66 3.45 -1.87
CA ARG A 40 -0.67 4.32 -0.68
C ARG A 40 0.23 3.76 0.42
N THR A 41 0.14 2.45 0.69
CA THR A 41 0.99 1.78 1.67
C THR A 41 2.47 1.85 1.28
N CYS A 42 2.80 1.58 0.02
CA CYS A 42 4.19 1.62 -0.45
C CYS A 42 4.78 3.02 -0.44
N PHE A 43 4.03 4.05 -0.86
CA PHE A 43 4.57 5.38 -1.06
C PHE A 43 4.48 6.29 0.17
N GLY A 44 3.84 5.86 1.27
CA GLY A 44 3.84 6.57 2.55
C GLY A 44 5.26 6.79 3.10
N LYS A 45 6.09 5.74 3.15
CA LYS A 45 7.52 5.83 3.46
C LYS A 45 8.38 5.40 2.25
N LYS A 46 8.21 6.05 1.09
CA LYS A 46 8.80 5.67 -0.22
C LYS A 46 10.31 5.44 -0.29
N ASN A 47 11.05 5.92 0.73
CA ASN A 47 12.50 5.83 0.83
C ASN A 47 12.96 4.73 1.80
N LYS A 48 12.08 4.10 2.58
CA LYS A 48 12.41 2.90 3.37
C LYS A 48 12.32 1.66 2.47
N THR A 49 13.02 0.58 2.84
CA THR A 49 12.96 -0.68 2.11
C THR A 49 11.61 -1.35 2.35
N LEU A 50 11.11 -2.12 1.37
CA LEU A 50 9.85 -2.85 1.52
C LEU A 50 9.91 -3.80 2.72
N GLY A 51 11.04 -4.49 2.93
CA GLY A 51 11.26 -5.35 4.09
C GLY A 51 11.08 -4.61 5.42
N SER A 52 11.69 -3.43 5.57
CA SER A 52 11.53 -2.61 6.79
C SER A 52 10.08 -2.18 7.01
N MET A 53 9.37 -1.77 5.97
CA MET A 53 7.97 -1.34 6.09
C MET A 53 7.03 -2.48 6.49
N PHE A 54 7.15 -3.64 5.82
CA PHE A 54 6.26 -4.78 6.06
C PHE A 54 6.61 -5.59 7.32
N ARG A 55 7.74 -5.30 7.99
CA ARG A 55 8.08 -5.86 9.31
C ARG A 55 7.37 -5.15 10.47
N GLN A 56 6.85 -3.94 10.25
CA GLN A 56 6.22 -3.13 11.28
C GLN A 56 4.96 -3.81 11.84
N LYS A 57 4.88 -3.96 13.16
CA LYS A 57 3.76 -4.65 13.86
C LYS A 57 2.40 -4.09 13.46
N LYS A 58 2.24 -2.76 13.42
CA LYS A 58 1.00 -2.09 13.01
C LYS A 58 0.55 -2.50 11.60
N LYS A 59 1.50 -2.57 10.66
CA LYS A 59 1.22 -2.93 9.26
C LYS A 59 0.89 -4.40 9.09
N VAL A 60 1.58 -5.27 9.81
CA VAL A 60 1.28 -6.71 9.84
C VAL A 60 -0.14 -6.95 10.35
N MET A 61 -0.54 -6.34 11.47
CA MET A 61 -1.88 -6.51 12.03
C MET A 61 -2.98 -5.96 11.11
N GLU A 62 -2.75 -4.80 10.47
CA GLU A 62 -3.68 -4.21 9.50
C GLU A 62 -3.90 -5.10 8.28
N LEU A 63 -2.82 -5.63 7.70
CA LEU A 63 -2.93 -6.54 6.54
C LEU A 63 -3.55 -7.88 6.92
N GLN A 64 -3.27 -8.37 8.12
CA GLN A 64 -3.85 -9.60 8.63
C GLN A 64 -5.37 -9.46 8.80
N SER A 65 -5.86 -8.35 9.36
CA SER A 65 -7.31 -8.12 9.52
C SER A 65 -8.03 -7.99 8.17
N LEU A 66 -7.45 -7.26 7.22
CA LEU A 66 -7.98 -7.12 5.86
C LEU A 66 -8.01 -8.46 5.10
N SER A 67 -7.04 -9.32 5.36
CA SER A 67 -6.92 -10.62 4.71
C SER A 67 -7.81 -11.69 5.38
N ALA A 68 -8.05 -11.59 6.69
CA ALA A 68 -8.91 -12.49 7.46
C ALA A 68 -10.41 -12.36 7.12
N GLY A 69 -10.88 -11.14 6.79
CA GLY A 69 -12.28 -10.89 6.40
C GLY A 69 -12.76 -11.68 5.18
N ARG A 70 -11.84 -12.19 4.35
CA ARG A 70 -12.17 -13.05 3.19
C ARG A 70 -12.31 -14.54 3.53
N HIS A 71 -11.93 -14.94 4.75
CA HIS A 71 -11.96 -16.32 5.25
C HIS A 71 -13.05 -16.57 6.33
N GLY A 72 -14.06 -15.69 6.45
CA GLY A 72 -15.30 -16.01 7.16
C GLY A 72 -15.27 -15.88 8.69
N SER A 73 -14.38 -15.09 9.27
CA SER A 73 -14.45 -14.69 10.68
C SER A 73 -14.91 -13.23 10.80
N ASN A 74 -16.13 -13.04 11.32
CA ASN A 74 -16.69 -11.73 11.67
C ASN A 74 -15.80 -11.05 12.73
N VAL A 75 -15.00 -10.08 12.32
CA VAL A 75 -14.35 -9.14 13.24
C VAL A 75 -14.66 -7.73 12.75
N GLU A 76 -15.52 -7.05 13.49
CA GLU A 76 -15.90 -5.65 13.25
C GLU A 76 -14.65 -4.76 13.35
N VAL A 77 -14.26 -4.12 12.26
CA VAL A 77 -13.16 -3.15 12.24
C VAL A 77 -13.71 -1.75 12.45
N MET A 78 -13.42 -1.20 13.63
CA MET A 78 -13.61 0.20 13.97
C MET A 78 -12.72 1.07 13.06
N ASN A 79 -13.36 1.87 12.20
CA ASN A 79 -12.72 2.88 11.37
C ASN A 79 -12.21 4.02 12.26
N GLN A 80 -10.89 4.13 12.45
CA GLN A 80 -10.26 5.34 12.99
C GLN A 80 -9.29 5.90 11.95
N THR A 81 -9.86 6.84 11.18
CA THR A 81 -9.33 8.13 10.74
C THR A 81 -7.81 8.29 10.73
N GLY A 82 -7.31 8.66 9.55
CA GLY A 82 -5.97 9.15 9.32
C GLY A 82 -5.52 10.18 10.36
N GLY A 83 -4.58 9.74 11.18
CA GLY A 83 -3.73 10.57 12.03
C GLY A 83 -2.33 10.02 11.89
N ASP A 84 -1.55 10.65 11.02
CA ASP A 84 -0.12 10.41 10.85
C ASP A 84 0.61 11.00 12.08
N SER A 85 0.48 10.31 13.22
CA SER A 85 1.36 10.52 14.36
C SER A 85 2.62 9.70 14.08
N ASP A 86 3.58 10.38 13.46
CA ASP A 86 4.94 9.91 13.23
C ASP A 86 5.67 9.80 14.58
N SER A 87 5.35 8.75 15.34
CA SER A 87 6.26 8.25 16.36
C SER A 87 7.19 7.27 15.66
N ASP A 88 8.33 7.78 15.19
CA ASP A 88 9.49 6.98 14.75
C ASP A 88 10.09 6.24 15.96
N VAL A 89 9.35 5.24 16.45
CA VAL A 89 9.98 4.17 17.23
C VAL A 89 10.59 3.23 16.20
N GLU A 90 11.86 3.47 15.88
CA GLU A 90 12.72 2.45 15.31
C GLU A 90 12.81 1.33 16.36
N GLU A 91 11.92 0.34 16.25
CA GLU A 91 11.99 -0.89 17.04
C GLU A 91 13.12 -1.75 16.46
N ASP A 92 14.36 -1.28 16.66
CA ASP A 92 15.56 -2.06 16.40
C ASP A 92 15.92 -2.82 17.68
N GLY A 93 16.06 -4.14 17.52
CA GLY A 93 16.79 -4.97 18.47
C GLY A 93 15.97 -5.65 19.56
N LYS A 94 15.55 -6.87 19.20
CA LYS A 94 15.54 -8.08 20.05
C LYS A 94 14.44 -8.17 21.12
N ASP A 95 13.89 -9.38 21.17
CA ASP A 95 13.10 -9.97 22.27
C ASP A 95 11.98 -9.14 22.92
N ASP A 96 10.88 -8.93 22.18
CA ASP A 96 9.55 -8.92 22.82
C ASP A 96 8.81 -10.22 22.44
N LEU A 97 9.27 -11.31 23.05
CA LEU A 97 8.70 -12.65 23.00
C LEU A 97 7.38 -12.72 23.83
N LEU A 98 6.65 -11.62 23.94
CA LEU A 98 5.49 -11.46 24.81
C LEU A 98 4.22 -11.32 23.95
N CYS A 99 3.59 -12.48 23.71
CA CYS A 99 2.21 -12.64 23.24
C CYS A 99 1.79 -11.78 22.04
N LEU A 100 2.49 -11.90 20.90
CA LEU A 100 1.77 -11.84 19.62
C LEU A 100 1.24 -13.25 19.36
N ASP A 101 -0.05 -13.36 19.03
CA ASP A 101 -0.64 -14.61 18.55
C ASP A 101 0.29 -15.24 17.50
N THR A 102 0.55 -16.54 17.64
CA THR A 102 1.36 -17.35 16.70
C THR A 102 1.01 -17.01 15.25
N ASP A 103 -0.26 -16.74 14.98
CA ASP A 103 -0.83 -16.37 13.69
C ASP A 103 -0.25 -15.08 13.10
N ALA A 104 -0.03 -14.03 13.90
CA ALA A 104 0.55 -12.77 13.43
C ALA A 104 2.03 -12.93 13.06
N SER A 105 2.77 -13.77 13.80
CA SER A 105 4.17 -14.09 13.48
C SER A 105 4.27 -14.89 12.18
N MET A 106 3.42 -15.92 12.01
CA MET A 106 3.34 -16.69 10.76
C MET A 106 2.94 -15.81 9.57
N PHE A 107 1.98 -14.90 9.74
CA PHE A 107 1.57 -13.96 8.70
C PHE A 107 2.72 -13.01 8.32
N LYS A 108 3.43 -12.47 9.32
CA LYS A 108 4.62 -11.64 9.10
C LYS A 108 5.68 -12.40 8.31
N GLU A 109 6.01 -13.63 8.70
CA GLU A 109 6.99 -14.43 7.98
C GLU A 109 6.59 -14.66 6.52
N ARG A 110 5.31 -14.97 6.27
CA ARG A 110 4.76 -15.16 4.93
C ARG A 110 4.90 -13.91 4.05
N VAL A 111 4.58 -12.72 4.58
CA VAL A 111 4.73 -11.45 3.87
C VAL A 111 6.21 -11.21 3.50
N ILE A 112 7.12 -11.43 4.45
CA ILE A 112 8.56 -11.24 4.25
C ILE A 112 9.15 -12.28 3.31
N GLU A 113 8.68 -13.53 3.36
CA GLU A 113 9.07 -14.59 2.44
C GLU A 113 8.74 -14.21 0.99
N ILE A 114 7.54 -13.69 0.72
CA ILE A 114 7.16 -13.22 -0.63
C ILE A 114 8.12 -12.14 -1.11
N LEU A 115 8.46 -11.16 -0.26
CA LEU A 115 9.39 -10.09 -0.63
C LEU A 115 10.80 -10.62 -0.90
N ARG A 116 11.29 -11.53 -0.06
CA ARG A 116 12.64 -12.09 -0.14
C ARG A 116 12.80 -13.00 -1.37
N THR A 117 11.88 -13.95 -1.57
CA THR A 117 11.89 -14.90 -2.69
C THR A 117 11.85 -14.18 -4.04
N ASN A 118 11.20 -13.02 -4.12
CA ASN A 118 11.06 -12.23 -5.34
C ASN A 118 12.04 -11.03 -5.42
N GLY A 119 13.00 -10.92 -4.49
CA GLY A 119 14.05 -9.89 -4.53
C GLY A 119 13.55 -8.45 -4.31
N PHE A 120 12.44 -8.27 -3.60
CA PHE A 120 11.86 -6.98 -3.26
C PHE A 120 12.22 -6.48 -1.85
N GLU A 121 12.73 -7.35 -0.98
CA GLU A 121 12.99 -7.03 0.44
C GLU A 121 13.83 -5.76 0.64
N GLU A 122 14.95 -5.64 -0.05
CA GLU A 122 15.86 -4.48 0.04
C GLU A 122 15.50 -3.34 -0.93
N LYS A 123 14.50 -3.54 -1.79
CA LYS A 123 14.11 -2.51 -2.75
C LYS A 123 13.27 -1.42 -2.07
N ARG A 124 13.41 -0.19 -2.56
CA ARG A 124 12.63 0.97 -2.12
C ARG A 124 11.49 1.21 -3.12
N PRO A 125 10.26 1.51 -2.68
CA PRO A 125 9.13 1.83 -3.56
C PRO A 125 9.45 2.87 -4.63
N SER A 126 10.18 3.92 -4.26
CA SER A 126 10.61 5.00 -5.17
C SER A 126 11.54 4.57 -6.30
N LYS A 127 12.11 3.36 -6.23
CA LYS A 127 13.00 2.78 -7.25
C LYS A 127 12.34 1.69 -8.08
N LEU A 128 11.10 1.32 -7.78
CA LEU A 128 10.36 0.31 -8.52
C LEU A 128 9.65 0.92 -9.73
N SER A 129 9.70 0.18 -10.84
CA SER A 129 8.90 0.49 -12.02
C SER A 129 7.42 0.12 -11.81
N HIS A 130 6.53 0.69 -12.62
CA HIS A 130 5.11 0.35 -12.61
C HIS A 130 4.85 -1.15 -12.78
N ARG A 131 5.62 -1.81 -13.66
CA ARG A 131 5.50 -3.26 -13.92
C ARG A 131 5.92 -4.09 -12.70
N GLU A 132 6.98 -3.70 -12.01
CA GLU A 132 7.43 -4.37 -10.79
C GLU A 132 6.41 -4.23 -9.65
N LEU A 133 5.81 -3.04 -9.50
CA LEU A 133 4.77 -2.82 -8.50
C LEU A 133 3.51 -3.66 -8.78
N LEU A 134 3.07 -3.73 -10.04
CA LEU A 134 1.94 -4.59 -10.43
C LEU A 134 2.25 -6.07 -10.18
N HIS A 135 3.46 -6.51 -10.51
CA HIS A 135 3.90 -7.87 -10.24
C HIS A 135 3.93 -8.19 -8.75
N LEU A 136 4.47 -7.28 -7.93
CA LEU A 136 4.49 -7.44 -6.48
C LEU A 136 3.07 -7.52 -5.89
N LEU A 137 2.15 -6.67 -6.35
CA LEU A 137 0.75 -6.77 -5.93
C LEU A 137 0.13 -8.12 -6.33
N SER A 138 0.42 -8.62 -7.54
CA SER A 138 -0.08 -9.93 -7.98
C SER A 138 0.39 -11.08 -7.08
N LEU A 139 1.63 -11.01 -6.58
CA LEU A 139 2.19 -12.01 -5.67
C LEU A 139 1.49 -11.98 -4.30
N PHE A 140 1.21 -10.80 -3.77
CA PHE A 140 0.43 -10.67 -2.54
C PHE A 140 -0.99 -11.21 -2.71
N ASN A 141 -1.67 -10.85 -3.81
CA ASN A 141 -3.01 -11.34 -4.11
C ASN A 141 -3.07 -12.87 -4.24
N GLN A 142 -2.07 -13.49 -4.89
CA GLN A 142 -1.96 -14.95 -5.01
C GLN A 142 -1.71 -15.62 -3.64
N ALA A 143 -1.00 -14.93 -2.75
CA ALA A 143 -0.85 -15.36 -1.36
C ALA A 143 -2.06 -15.01 -0.48
N GLY A 144 -3.13 -14.43 -1.03
CA GLY A 144 -4.30 -14.04 -0.25
C GLY A 144 -4.03 -12.92 0.76
N ILE A 145 -3.00 -12.09 0.50
CA ILE A 145 -2.68 -10.89 1.28
C ILE A 145 -3.25 -9.70 0.53
N PHE A 146 -4.14 -8.95 1.18
CA PHE A 146 -4.87 -7.85 0.55
C PHE A 146 -4.68 -6.54 1.31
N PHE A 147 -4.77 -5.45 0.56
CA PHE A 147 -4.59 -4.08 1.02
C PHE A 147 -5.92 -3.30 1.07
N HIS A 148 -6.97 -3.82 0.43
CA HIS A 148 -8.31 -3.25 0.43
C HIS A 148 -9.37 -4.29 0.84
N ASP A 149 -10.37 -3.82 1.59
CA ASP A 149 -11.53 -4.63 1.97
C ASP A 149 -12.55 -4.70 0.82
N ILE A 150 -12.80 -5.90 0.28
CA ILE A 150 -13.77 -6.10 -0.82
C ILE A 150 -15.21 -5.92 -0.35
N THR A 151 -15.48 -5.87 0.96
CA THR A 151 -16.84 -5.75 1.51
C THR A 151 -17.59 -4.50 1.00
N SER A 152 -16.88 -3.51 0.43
CA SER A 152 -17.48 -2.32 -0.19
C SER A 152 -18.05 -2.51 -1.60
N LEU A 153 -17.95 -3.68 -2.23
CA LEU A 153 -18.39 -3.89 -3.62
C LEU A 153 -19.89 -4.20 -3.81
N GLN A 154 -20.72 -4.12 -2.77
CA GLN A 154 -22.17 -4.36 -2.91
C GLN A 154 -22.99 -3.15 -3.40
N MET A 155 -22.41 -2.03 -3.87
CA MET A 155 -23.23 -0.84 -4.15
C MET A 155 -23.11 -0.16 -5.52
N ASP A 156 -22.42 -0.70 -6.53
CA ASP A 156 -22.39 -0.08 -7.87
C ASP A 156 -22.68 -1.07 -9.01
N LEU A 157 -23.76 -1.83 -8.86
CA LEU A 157 -24.50 -2.41 -9.99
C LEU A 157 -25.95 -1.91 -9.95
N HIS A 158 -26.14 -0.64 -10.29
CA HIS A 158 -27.42 -0.16 -10.79
C HIS A 158 -27.17 0.87 -11.90
N GLU A 159 -27.54 0.44 -13.12
CA GLU A 159 -27.75 1.16 -14.40
C GLU A 159 -26.68 2.13 -14.92
#